data_AF-A0A915CCG5-F1
#
_entry.id   AF-A0A915CCG5-F1
#
_cell.length_a   1.000
_cell.length_b   1.000
_cell.length_c   1.000
_cell.angle_alpha   90.00
_cell.angle_beta   90.00
_cell.angle_gamma   90.00
#
_symmetry.space_group_name_H-M   'P 1'
#
loop_
_entity.id
_entity.type
_entity.pdbx_description
1 polymer ?
#
loop_
_entity_poly.entity_id
_entity_poly.type
_entity_poly.pdbx_seq_one_letter_code
_entity_poly.pdbx_strand_id
1 'polypeptide(L)' 'VKFLNDSMVLPKESEWFGYYAQGNTSTIIPLEKSKLYTEDRIGLRTLNEKGKLQFVAIDGDHLQMPESVFIKEIVNKYLK' A
#
# COMPACT_ATOMS: atom_id res chain seq x y z
N VAL A 1 3.70 -0.25 3.49
CA VAL A 1 4.03 -1.70 3.50
C VAL A 1 2.72 -2.44 3.61
N LYS A 2 2.49 -3.48 2.80
CA LYS A 2 1.27 -4.30 2.86
C LYS A 2 1.55 -5.64 3.51
N PHE A 3 0.75 -6.06 4.48
CA PHE A 3 0.82 -7.40 5.09
C PHE A 3 -0.14 -8.34 4.37
N LEU A 4 0.38 -9.44 3.81
CA LEU A 4 -0.39 -10.31 2.91
C LEU A 4 -1.52 -11.06 3.63
N ASN A 5 -1.30 -11.38 4.91
CA ASN A 5 -2.23 -12.13 5.75
C ASN A 5 -2.86 -11.24 6.83
N ASP A 6 -2.91 -9.91 6.60
CA ASP A 6 -3.49 -8.96 7.56
C ASP A 6 -4.94 -9.32 7.90
N SER A 7 -5.19 -9.55 9.19
CA SER A 7 -6.50 -9.88 9.76
C SER A 7 -7.17 -8.68 10.46
N MET A 8 -6.50 -7.54 10.54
CA MET A 8 -6.94 -6.33 11.26
C MET A 8 -7.43 -5.23 10.32
N VAL A 9 -6.75 -5.03 9.19
CA VAL A 9 -7.07 -3.97 8.22
C VAL A 9 -8.04 -4.49 7.16
N LEU A 10 -9.21 -3.87 7.08
CA LEU A 10 -10.25 -4.23 6.11
C LEU A 10 -10.70 -2.99 5.29
N PRO A 11 -10.48 -2.97 3.96
CA PRO A 11 -9.78 -3.96 3.15
C PRO A 11 -8.26 -3.84 3.28
N LYS A 12 -7.52 -4.96 3.23
CA LYS A 12 -6.05 -4.98 3.26
C LYS A 12 -5.40 -4.16 2.15
N GLU A 13 -6.11 -3.95 1.03
CA GLU A 13 -5.66 -3.07 -0.05
C GLU A 13 -5.53 -1.59 0.37
N SER A 14 -6.17 -1.18 1.47
CA SER A 14 -6.04 0.18 2.01
C SER A 14 -4.63 0.52 2.48
N GLU A 15 -3.81 -0.47 2.85
CA GLU A 15 -2.38 -0.31 3.14
C GLU A 15 -1.58 0.23 1.94
N TRP A 16 -2.12 0.09 0.73
CA TRP A 16 -1.59 0.59 -0.54
C TRP A 16 -2.56 1.54 -1.26
N PHE A 17 -3.38 2.29 -0.52
CA PHE A 17 -4.36 3.25 -1.06
C PHE A 17 -5.45 2.66 -1.98
N GLY A 18 -5.60 1.34 -2.03
CA GLY A 18 -6.79 0.71 -2.59
C GLY A 18 -7.97 0.79 -1.63
N TYR A 19 -9.20 0.72 -2.14
CA TYR A 19 -10.36 0.70 -1.27
C TYR A 19 -11.55 0.01 -1.93
N TYR A 20 -12.66 -0.14 -1.23
CA TYR A 20 -13.90 -0.57 -1.84
C TYR A 20 -14.40 0.44 -2.89
N ALA A 21 -15.03 -0.07 -3.95
CA ALA A 21 -15.76 0.75 -4.90
C ALA A 21 -16.89 1.51 -4.20
N GLN A 22 -17.22 2.71 -4.68
CA GLN A 22 -18.24 3.55 -4.07
C GLN A 22 -19.59 2.84 -4.00
N GLY A 23 -20.16 2.72 -2.80
CA GLY A 23 -21.45 2.05 -2.58
C GLY A 23 -21.40 0.52 -2.65
N ASN A 24 -20.20 -0.08 -2.63
CA ASN A 24 -19.99 -1.53 -2.69
C ASN A 24 -19.07 -1.96 -1.53
N THR A 25 -19.20 -3.18 -1.02
CA THR A 25 -18.38 -3.74 0.09
C THR A 25 -17.62 -5.01 -0.28
N SER A 26 -17.64 -5.40 -1.56
CA SER A 26 -16.99 -6.62 -2.07
C SER A 26 -16.00 -6.34 -3.20
N THR A 27 -16.21 -5.26 -3.96
CA THR A 27 -15.38 -4.90 -5.11
C THR A 27 -14.28 -3.95 -4.65
N ILE A 28 -13.03 -4.36 -4.81
CA ILE A 28 -11.86 -3.53 -4.52
C ILE A 28 -11.40 -2.79 -5.77
N ILE A 29 -11.15 -1.49 -5.62
CA ILE A 29 -10.47 -0.66 -6.61
C ILE A 29 -9.05 -0.36 -6.14
N PRO A 30 -8.02 -0.62 -6.98
CA PRO A 30 -6.65 -0.24 -6.67
C PRO A 30 -6.47 1.27 -6.78
N LEU A 31 -5.37 1.78 -6.23
CA LEU A 31 -5.01 3.20 -6.22
C LEU A 31 -5.19 3.84 -7.61
N GLU A 32 -4.67 3.22 -8.66
CA GLU A 32 -4.60 3.77 -10.03
C GLU A 32 -5.97 3.99 -10.67
N LYS A 33 -7.00 3.29 -10.17
CA LYS A 33 -8.39 3.42 -10.64
C LYS A 33 -9.22 4.37 -9.77
N SER A 34 -8.67 4.87 -8.68
CA SER A 34 -9.37 5.78 -7.76
C SER A 34 -9.38 7.22 -8.28
N LYS A 35 -10.41 7.99 -7.91
CA LYS A 35 -10.44 9.45 -8.17
C LYS A 35 -9.28 10.20 -7.50
N LEU A 36 -8.80 9.70 -6.37
CA LEU A 36 -7.64 10.26 -5.65
C LEU A 36 -6.40 10.29 -6.56
N TYR A 37 -6.20 9.23 -7.35
CA TYR A 37 -5.07 9.10 -8.27
C TYR A 37 -5.35 9.73 -9.65
N THR A 38 -6.51 9.46 -10.25
CA THR A 38 -6.80 9.92 -11.63
C THR A 38 -6.94 11.44 -11.73
N GLU A 39 -7.43 12.10 -10.68
CA GLU A 39 -7.49 13.56 -10.55
C GLU A 39 -6.26 14.14 -9.84
N ASP A 40 -5.30 13.29 -9.44
CA ASP A 40 -4.05 13.65 -8.77
C ASP A 40 -4.21 14.60 -7.55
N ARG A 41 -5.29 14.41 -6.77
CA ARG A 41 -5.74 15.38 -5.77
C ARG A 41 -4.71 15.70 -4.67
N ILE A 42 -3.82 14.75 -4.39
CA ILE A 42 -2.74 14.89 -3.41
C ILE A 42 -1.36 14.58 -4.00
N GLY A 43 -1.25 14.51 -5.33
CA GLY A 43 0.03 14.26 -6.01
C GLY A 43 0.46 12.79 -6.11
N LEU A 44 -0.40 11.80 -5.78
CA LEU A 44 -0.02 10.38 -5.84
C LEU A 44 0.33 9.92 -7.25
N ARG A 45 -0.36 10.40 -8.30
CA ARG A 45 -0.01 10.07 -9.68
C ARG A 45 1.34 10.68 -10.03
N THR A 46 1.52 11.96 -9.71
CA THR A 46 2.81 12.64 -9.93
C THR A 46 3.97 11.94 -9.23
N LEU A 47 3.77 11.47 -7.99
CA LEU A 47 4.78 10.71 -7.26
C LEU A 47 5.05 9.35 -7.90
N ASN A 48 4.01 8.64 -8.33
CA ASN A 48 4.15 7.33 -8.97
C ASN A 48 4.91 7.42 -10.30
N GLU A 49 4.53 8.36 -11.16
CA GLU A 49 5.19 8.61 -12.45
C GLU A 49 6.66 9.03 -12.30
N LYS A 50 7.01 9.66 -11.18
CA LYS A 50 8.39 10.01 -10.83
C LYS A 50 9.13 8.88 -10.09
N GLY A 51 8.53 7.71 -9.93
CA GLY A 51 9.14 6.56 -9.22
C GLY A 51 9.30 6.75 -7.71
N LYS A 52 8.55 7.71 -7.12
CA LYS A 52 8.63 8.05 -5.69
C LYS A 52 7.65 7.27 -4.80
N LEU A 53 6.71 6.54 -5.38
CA LEU A 53 5.89 5.57 -4.63
C LEU A 53 6.54 4.18 -4.71
N GLN A 54 6.70 3.54 -3.57
CA GLN A 54 7.29 2.21 -3.44
C GLN A 54 6.31 1.30 -2.70
N PHE A 55 5.93 0.19 -3.34
CA PHE A 55 4.95 -0.75 -2.81
C PHE A 55 5.66 -2.03 -2.33
N VAL A 56 5.89 -2.11 -1.02
CA VAL A 56 6.54 -3.27 -0.37
C VAL A 56 5.48 -4.14 0.29
N ALA A 57 5.47 -5.43 0.00
CA ALA A 57 4.59 -6.43 0.61
C ALA A 57 5.41 -7.41 1.45
N ILE A 58 4.84 -7.84 2.58
CA ILE A 58 5.48 -8.73 3.53
C ILE A 58 4.50 -9.86 3.85
N ASP A 59 5.01 -11.09 3.89
CA ASP A 59 4.26 -12.23 4.36
C ASP A 59 4.19 -12.20 5.89
N GLY A 60 2.98 -12.07 6.43
CA GLY A 60 2.72 -11.84 7.84
C GLY A 60 1.33 -11.25 8.08
N ASP A 61 0.87 -11.35 9.33
CA ASP A 61 -0.31 -10.61 9.81
C ASP A 61 0.05 -9.15 10.15
N HIS A 62 -0.90 -8.37 10.66
CA HIS A 62 -0.79 -6.96 10.94
C HIS A 62 0.46 -6.63 11.78
N LEU A 63 1.36 -5.83 11.20
CA LEU A 63 2.64 -5.42 11.81
C LEU A 63 3.60 -6.57 12.12
N GLN A 64 3.30 -7.80 11.69
CA GLN A 64 4.16 -8.95 11.89
C GLN A 64 5.22 -9.02 10.80
N MET A 65 6.44 -8.66 11.14
CA MET A 65 7.59 -8.67 10.24
C MET A 65 8.83 -9.16 10.99
N PRO A 66 9.56 -10.16 10.46
CA PRO A 66 10.85 -10.55 11.04
C PRO A 66 11.85 -9.39 10.98
N GLU A 67 12.67 -9.24 12.02
CA GLU A 67 13.70 -8.18 12.09
C GLU A 67 14.64 -8.19 10.88
N SER A 68 15.04 -9.38 10.43
CA SER A 68 15.88 -9.53 9.24
C SER A 68 15.23 -8.97 7.98
N VAL A 69 13.91 -9.13 7.83
CA VAL A 69 13.12 -8.56 6.73
C VAL A 69 13.02 -7.05 6.90
N PHE A 70 12.75 -6.54 8.10
CA PHE A 70 12.71 -5.10 8.36
C PHE A 70 14.02 -4.40 8.01
N ILE A 71 15.15 -4.96 8.47
CA ILE A 71 16.48 -4.41 8.17
C ILE A 71 16.75 -4.41 6.67
N LYS A 72 16.45 -5.52 5.99
CA LYS A 72 16.70 -5.69 4.56
C LYS A 72 15.80 -4.80 3.69
N GLU A 73 14.50 -4.81 3.95
CA GLU A 73 13.50 -4.19 3.08
C GLU A 73 13.23 -2.73 3.40
N ILE A 74 13.47 -2.28 4.65
CA ILE A 74 13.22 -0.90 5.08
C ILE A 74 14.52 -0.16 5.37
N VAL A 75 15.27 -0.60 6.39
CA VAL A 75 16.44 0.17 6.90
C VAL A 75 17.49 0.35 5.82
N ASN A 76 17.93 -0.74 5.18
CA ASN A 76 18.99 -0.69 4.18
C ASN A 76 18.60 0.05 2.90
N LYS A 77 17.31 0.17 2.58
CA LYS A 77 16.83 0.78 1.33
C LYS A 77 16.50 2.26 1.45
N TYR A 78 16.04 2.71 2.63
CA TYR A 78 15.44 4.04 2.77
C TYR A 78 16.02 4.89 3.91
N LEU A 79 16.77 4.30 4.85
CA LEU A 79 17.23 4.99 6.07
C LEU A 79 18.75 4.98 6.26
N LYS A 80 19.49 4.32 5.35
CA LYS A 80 20.95 4.40 5.26
C LYS A 80 21.35 5.39 4.18
#